data_AF-A0A0P6W8J6-F1
#
_entry.id   AF-A0A0P6W8J6-F1
#
_cell.length_a   1.000
_cell.length_b   1.000
_cell.length_c   1.000
_cell.angle_alpha   90.00
_cell.angle_beta   90.00
_cell.angle_gamma   90.00
#
_symmetry.space_group_name_H-M   'P 1'
#
loop_
_entity.id
_entity.type
_entity.pdbx_description
1 polymer ?
#
loop_
_entity_poly.entity_id
_entity_poly.type
_entity_poly.pdbx_seq_one_letter_code
_entity_poly.pdbx_strand_id
1 'polypeptide(L)' 'MAKTPAAFRQADVTRAIKAAKAAGVDIGGVEIRADRIVVLAAGHAAKPESALDEWMKAHGQS' A
#
# COMPACT_ATOMS: atom_id res chain seq x y z
N MET A 1 8.19 22.98 12.56
CA MET A 1 7.98 21.72 11.80
C MET A 1 6.47 21.49 11.72
N ALA A 2 5.82 21.89 10.62
CA ALA A 2 4.38 21.65 10.45
C ALA A 2 4.16 20.15 10.17
N LYS A 3 3.42 19.46 11.03
CA LYS A 3 2.98 18.08 10.73
C LYS A 3 1.96 18.16 9.60
N THR A 4 2.31 17.65 8.42
CA THR A 4 1.33 17.39 7.37
C THR A 4 0.23 16.51 7.97
N PRO A 5 -1.06 16.91 7.88
CA PRO A 5 -2.15 16.08 8.36
C PRO A 5 -2.08 14.71 7.66
N ALA A 6 -2.15 13.63 8.43
CA ALA A 6 -2.27 12.30 7.85
C ALA A 6 -3.57 12.24 7.03
N ALA A 7 -3.50 11.72 5.80
CA ALA A 7 -4.65 11.62 4.90
C ALA A 7 -5.81 10.79 5.49
N PHE A 8 -5.50 9.85 6.37
CA PHE A 8 -6.46 8.98 7.04
C PHE A 8 -6.27 8.97 8.55
N ARG A 9 -7.38 8.84 9.28
CA ARG A 9 -7.33 8.61 10.73
C ARG A 9 -7.02 7.12 10.99
N GLN A 10 -6.43 6.84 12.14
CA GLN A 10 -6.17 5.45 12.59
C GLN A 10 -7.46 4.61 12.62
N ALA A 11 -8.60 5.22 12.98
CA ALA A 11 -9.89 4.56 13.00
C ALA A 11 -10.32 4.06 11.60
N ASP A 12 -10.02 4.82 10.55
CA ASP A 12 -10.37 4.48 9.17
C ASP A 12 -9.55 3.28 8.69
N VAL A 13 -8.24 3.29 8.95
CA VAL A 13 -7.33 2.16 8.67
C VAL A 13 -7.77 0.91 9.41
N THR A 14 -8.12 1.05 10.70
CA THR A 14 -8.58 -0.07 11.53
C THR A 14 -9.88 -0.67 10.99
N ARG A 15 -10.82 0.18 10.55
CA ARG A 15 -12.09 -0.26 9.95
C ARG A 15 -11.85 -1.01 8.64
N ALA A 16 -10.99 -0.51 7.76
CA ALA A 16 -10.66 -1.17 6.50
C ALA A 16 -10.07 -2.57 6.72
N ILE A 17 -9.10 -2.70 7.63
CA ILE A 17 -8.47 -3.98 7.97
C ILE A 17 -9.49 -4.97 8.54
N LYS A 18 -10.35 -4.52 9.47
CA LYS A 18 -11.37 -5.39 10.07
C LYS A 18 -12.42 -5.84 9.05
N ALA A 19 -12.85 -4.94 8.17
CA ALA A 19 -13.79 -5.26 7.11
C ALA A 19 -13.20 -6.30 6.14
N ALA A 20 -11.95 -6.14 5.72
CA ALA A 20 -11.26 -7.11 4.87
C ALA A 20 -11.17 -8.50 5.53
N LYS A 21 -10.77 -8.56 6.82
CA LYS A 21 -10.76 -9.82 7.58
C LYS A 21 -12.14 -10.47 7.69
N ALA A 22 -13.18 -9.66 7.98
CA ALA A 22 -14.55 -10.16 8.08
C ALA A 22 -15.09 -10.69 6.74
N ALA A 23 -14.58 -10.17 5.62
CA ALA A 23 -14.86 -10.67 4.28
C ALA A 23 -14.03 -11.91 3.88
N GLY A 24 -13.23 -12.47 4.80
CA GLY A 24 -12.40 -13.65 4.55
C GLY A 24 -11.12 -13.37 3.75
N VAL A 25 -10.71 -12.11 3.63
CA VAL A 25 -9.43 -11.74 3.01
C VAL A 25 -8.31 -11.99 4.01
N ASP A 26 -7.41 -12.91 3.70
CA ASP A 26 -6.13 -13.02 4.38
C ASP A 26 -5.25 -11.84 3.96
N ILE A 27 -4.72 -11.06 4.90
CA ILE A 27 -4.09 -9.76 4.62
C ILE A 27 -2.57 -9.92 4.62
N GLY A 28 -1.94 -9.64 3.49
CA GLY A 28 -0.48 -9.65 3.32
C GLY A 28 0.16 -8.27 3.48
N GLY A 29 -0.61 -7.19 3.33
CA GLY A 29 -0.09 -5.83 3.45
C GLY A 29 -1.18 -4.76 3.38
N VAL A 30 -0.81 -3.53 3.75
CA VAL A 30 -1.67 -2.35 3.64
C VAL A 30 -0.85 -1.20 3.08
N GLU A 31 -1.32 -0.60 2.00
CA GLU A 31 -0.77 0.64 1.45
C GLU A 31 -1.71 1.81 1.71
N ILE A 32 -1.13 2.94 2.12
CA ILE A 32 -1.87 4.19 2.32
C ILE A 32 -1.47 5.13 1.18
N ARG A 33 -2.43 5.44 0.30
CA ARG A 33 -2.28 6.44 -0.76
C ARG A 33 -2.96 7.75 -0.32
N ALA A 34 -2.89 8.80 -1.13
CA ALA A 34 -3.48 10.09 -0.76
C ALA A 34 -5.02 10.05 -0.69
N ASP A 35 -5.66 9.22 -1.51
CA ASP A 35 -7.11 9.16 -1.73
C ASP A 35 -7.76 7.85 -1.30
N ARG A 36 -6.96 6.81 -1.00
CA ARG A 36 -7.48 5.47 -0.67
C ARG A 36 -6.55 4.67 0.25
N ILE A 37 -7.14 3.69 0.93
CA ILE A 37 -6.45 2.62 1.66
C ILE A 37 -6.54 1.36 0.82
N VAL A 38 -5.41 0.78 0.44
CA VAL A 38 -5.33 -0.46 -0.34
C VAL A 38 -4.97 -1.60 0.60
N VAL A 39 -5.84 -2.60 0.70
CA VAL A 39 -5.57 -3.83 1.45
C VAL A 39 -5.10 -4.88 0.45
N LEU A 40 -3.90 -5.42 0.67
CA LEU A 40 -3.30 -6.44 -0.16
C LEU A 40 -3.58 -7.81 0.45
N ALA A 41 -4.09 -8.73 -0.35
CA ALA A 41 -4.28 -10.12 0.09
C ALA A 41 -2.92 -10.81 0.27
N ALA A 42 -2.84 -11.75 1.22
CA ALA A 42 -1.68 -12.60 1.40
C ALA A 42 -1.42 -13.40 0.11
N GLY A 43 -0.14 -13.54 -0.27
CA GLY A 43 0.24 -14.18 -1.53
C GLY A 43 0.07 -13.30 -2.78
N HIS A 44 -0.47 -12.08 -2.66
CA HIS A 44 -0.33 -11.09 -3.72
C HIS A 44 1.12 -10.59 -3.72
N ALA A 45 1.98 -11.28 -4.46
CA ALA A 45 3.32 -10.78 -4.74
C ALA A 45 3.19 -9.41 -5.39
N ALA A 46 3.89 -8.40 -4.85
CA ALA A 46 4.10 -7.15 -5.57
C ALA A 46 4.53 -7.51 -7.00
N LYS A 47 3.97 -6.83 -8.01
CA LYS A 47 4.28 -7.10 -9.42
C LYS A 47 5.79 -7.28 -9.56
N PRO A 48 6.27 -8.36 -10.21
CA PRO A 48 7.69 -8.52 -10.47
C PRO A 48 8.17 -7.26 -11.19
N GLU A 49 9.27 -6.69 -10.70
CA GLU A 49 9.89 -5.51 -11.30
C GLU A 49 10.14 -5.80 -12.78
N SER A 50 9.67 -4.89 -13.64
CA SER A 50 9.86 -5.05 -15.08
C SER A 50 11.31 -4.72 -15.44
N ALA A 51 11.78 -5.21 -16.59
CA ALA A 51 13.11 -4.83 -17.12
C ALA A 51 13.30 -3.31 -17.23
N LEU A 52 12.20 -2.56 -17.37
CA LEU A 52 12.22 -1.09 -17.34
C LEU A 52 12.48 -0.54 -15.93
N ASP A 53 11.90 -1.14 -14.90
CA ASP A 53 12.13 -0.73 -13.49
C ASP A 53 13.58 -0.97 -13.07
N GLU A 54 14.17 -2.08 -13.50
CA GLU A 54 15.59 -2.38 -13.30
C GLU A 54 16.50 -1.37 -14.03
N TRP A 55 16.18 -1.06 -15.29
CA TRP A 55 16.93 -0.07 -16.06
C TRP A 55 16.85 1.33 -15.43
N MET A 56 15.66 1.74 -14.98
CA MET A 56 15.45 3.03 -14.31
C MET A 56 16.21 3.13 -12.99
N LYS A 57 16.32 2.04 -12.21
CA LYS A 57 17.17 2.02 -11.00
C LYS A 57 18.65 2.20 -11.33
N ALA A 58 19.11 1.58 -12.41
CA ALA A 58 20.51 1.62 -12.81
C ALA A 58 20.93 2.92 -13.51
N HIS A 59 20.01 3.59 -14.23
CA HIS A 59 20.35 4.71 -15.12
C HIS A 59 19.51 5.98 -14.90
N GLY A 60 18.50 5.95 -14.04
CA GLY A 60 17.51 7.02 -13.90
C GLY A 60 17.88 8.17 -12.95
N GLN A 61 19.08 8.19 -12.37
CA GLN A 61 19.56 9.34 -11.61
C GLN A 61 20.48 10.21 -12.48
N SER A 62 19.92 11.28 -13.05
CA SER A 62 20.66 12.42 -13.62
C SER A 62 20.06 13.71 -13.09
#